data_AF-A0A934FWT7-F1
#
_entry.id   AF-A0A934FWT7-F1
#
_cell.length_a   1.000
_cell.length_b   1.000
_cell.length_c   1.000
_cell.angle_alpha   90.00
_cell.angle_beta   90.00
_cell.angle_gamma   90.00
#
_symmetry.space_group_name_H-M   'P 1'
#
loop_
_entity.id
_entity.type
_entity.pdbx_description
1 polymer ?
#
loop_
_entity_poly.entity_id
_entity_poly.type
_entity_poly.pdbx_seq_one_letter_code
_entity_poly.pdbx_strand_id
1 'polypeptide(L)'
;GEAQATPRGGAADAGAQGAPRGEGAPRGGRSGRRGPGGERPPGGENPAPQNPAPQNPTPQNPTPATPTPTNPAQTPNPQAPNPQAPNPQTPAATPAPAEEKPPERPQYPPQPPRDPAKDALIALRDGKLALFVEVDRAEEVTRALELARQHGVKRLVLELATRAADAVAAIAEAGVPVVVAGSELPPIQELGEGVERRPIAALLAERLVPIAIGSASVERARHLPSIAAEAVGAGVPEDVALRALTLDAAELLGVARDCGSLEPGKLGDVVLTSAPLLASESRVLRVLSAGRTIHEAR
;
A
#
# COMPACT_ATOMS: atom_id res chain seq x y z
N GLY A 1 -39.84 -4.78 73.00
CA GLY A 1 -38.44 -5.19 73.11
C GLY A 1 -37.63 -4.20 72.32
N GLU A 2 -36.87 -3.29 72.94
CA GLU A 2 -35.63 -3.56 73.70
C GLU A 2 -34.60 -4.30 72.86
N ALA A 3 -33.31 -4.00 72.86
CA ALA A 3 -32.51 -2.82 73.13
C ALA A 3 -31.07 -3.20 72.71
N GLN A 4 -30.30 -2.17 72.36
CA GLN A 4 -28.85 -2.01 72.34
C GLN A 4 -27.98 -3.07 73.08
N ALA A 5 -26.78 -3.36 72.54
CA ALA A 5 -25.49 -3.25 73.27
C ALA A 5 -24.27 -3.65 72.41
N THR A 6 -23.25 -2.78 72.40
CA THR A 6 -21.85 -2.96 71.99
C THR A 6 -21.01 -3.58 73.15
N PRO A 7 -19.66 -3.43 73.25
CA PRO A 7 -18.60 -4.31 72.70
C PRO A 7 -17.60 -4.84 73.78
N ARG A 8 -16.63 -5.70 73.40
CA ARG A 8 -15.38 -6.02 74.14
C ARG A 8 -14.30 -6.42 73.12
N GLY A 9 -13.01 -6.05 73.17
CA GLY A 9 -12.22 -5.27 74.11
C GLY A 9 -10.72 -5.63 73.97
N GLY A 10 -9.84 -4.62 74.07
CA GLY A 10 -8.41 -4.71 74.46
C GLY A 10 -7.38 -5.03 73.37
N ALA A 11 -6.16 -4.48 73.35
CA ALA A 11 -5.48 -3.48 74.18
C ALA A 11 -4.12 -3.15 73.53
N ALA A 12 -3.66 -1.90 73.73
CA ALA A 12 -2.28 -1.41 73.95
C ALA A 12 -1.17 -1.61 72.88
N ASP A 13 -0.11 -0.80 72.78
CA ASP A 13 0.24 0.59 73.10
C ASP A 13 1.70 0.79 72.59
N ALA A 14 2.08 2.05 72.33
CA ALA A 14 3.42 2.65 72.47
C ALA A 14 4.57 2.40 71.47
N GLY A 15 5.17 3.54 71.06
CA GLY A 15 6.63 3.69 70.85
C GLY A 15 7.05 4.10 69.43
N ALA A 16 6.96 5.36 69.01
CA ALA A 16 7.91 6.46 69.26
C ALA A 16 9.17 6.52 68.34
N GLN A 17 9.23 7.61 67.57
CA GLN A 17 10.39 8.48 67.26
C GLN A 17 11.47 8.03 66.26
N GLY A 18 11.81 8.96 65.35
CA GLY A 18 13.14 9.05 64.74
C GLY A 18 13.22 9.70 63.35
N ALA A 19 13.18 11.03 63.27
CA ALA A 19 13.81 11.78 62.17
C ALA A 19 15.33 11.86 62.40
N PRO A 20 16.17 12.13 61.36
CA PRO A 20 16.62 13.52 61.20
C PRO A 20 16.84 13.99 59.75
N ARG A 21 17.09 15.30 59.66
CA ARG A 21 17.32 16.20 58.51
C ARG A 21 18.69 16.03 57.83
N GLY A 22 18.79 16.58 56.61
CA GLY A 22 20.02 17.12 55.97
C GLY A 22 19.72 17.46 54.49
N GLU A 23 19.41 18.70 54.10
CA GLU A 23 20.33 19.81 53.72
C GLU A 23 21.47 19.43 52.75
N GLY A 24 21.53 20.12 51.60
CA GLY A 24 22.75 20.19 50.78
C GLY A 24 22.53 20.40 49.28
N ALA A 25 22.38 21.65 48.83
CA ALA A 25 22.66 22.06 47.45
C ALA A 25 24.19 22.06 47.19
N PRO A 26 24.62 22.11 45.93
CA PRO A 26 25.39 23.31 45.55
C PRO A 26 25.07 23.88 44.15
N ARG A 27 25.32 25.19 44.04
CA ARG A 27 25.41 26.00 42.83
C ARG A 27 26.78 25.84 42.15
N GLY A 28 26.83 26.07 40.84
CA GLY A 28 27.92 26.85 40.21
C GLY A 28 28.56 26.22 38.98
N GLY A 29 28.53 26.94 37.86
CA GLY A 29 29.36 26.63 36.69
C GLY A 29 28.95 27.33 35.39
N ARG A 30 29.23 28.64 35.28
CA ARG A 30 29.18 29.39 34.01
C ARG A 30 30.41 29.12 33.15
N SER A 31 30.23 28.99 31.84
CA SER A 31 31.16 29.41 30.76
C SER A 31 30.48 29.01 29.44
N GLY A 32 30.17 29.84 28.44
CA GLY A 32 30.85 31.04 27.97
C GLY A 32 31.37 30.78 26.54
N ARG A 33 30.94 31.62 25.56
CA ARG A 33 31.32 31.68 24.12
C ARG A 33 30.44 30.81 23.19
N ARG A 34 29.98 31.24 22.01
CA ARG A 34 30.16 32.45 21.19
C ARG A 34 29.07 32.41 20.10
N GLY A 35 28.35 33.50 19.85
CA GLY A 35 27.76 33.75 18.51
C GLY A 35 28.71 34.66 17.71
N PRO A 36 28.30 35.27 16.58
CA PRO A 36 27.15 34.96 15.71
C PRO A 36 27.57 34.92 14.21
N GLY A 37 26.67 34.58 13.29
CA GLY A 37 26.88 34.92 11.87
C GLY A 37 26.10 34.06 10.88
N GLY A 38 25.11 34.68 10.23
CA GLY A 38 24.46 34.09 9.05
C GLY A 38 23.01 34.50 8.87
N GLU A 39 22.70 35.79 8.90
CA GLU A 39 21.44 36.33 8.37
C GLU A 39 21.34 35.96 6.87
N ARG A 40 20.26 35.29 6.47
CA ARG A 40 19.84 35.14 5.07
C ARG A 40 18.80 36.21 4.77
N PRO A 41 18.91 36.96 3.65
CA PRO A 41 17.90 37.93 3.27
C PRO A 41 16.66 37.25 2.65
N PRO A 42 15.46 37.83 2.77
CA PRO A 42 14.29 37.40 2.03
C PRO A 42 14.28 38.10 0.66
N GLY A 43 14.17 37.32 -0.42
CA GLY A 43 14.04 37.89 -1.75
C GLY A 43 13.84 36.82 -2.82
N GLY A 44 12.75 36.97 -3.56
CA GLY A 44 12.55 36.31 -4.85
C GLY A 44 11.45 35.26 -4.85
N GLU A 45 10.21 35.71 -5.02
CA GLU A 45 9.22 34.97 -5.79
C GLU A 45 9.86 34.59 -7.14
N ASN A 46 9.85 33.30 -7.49
CA ASN A 46 10.14 32.88 -8.86
C ASN A 46 9.03 31.91 -9.28
N PRO A 47 8.31 32.20 -10.38
CA PRO A 47 7.11 31.47 -10.77
C PRO A 47 7.45 30.10 -11.34
N ALA A 48 6.46 29.21 -11.25
CA ALA A 48 6.47 27.83 -11.72
C ALA A 48 6.99 27.67 -13.17
N PRO A 49 7.75 26.60 -13.47
CA PRO A 49 7.94 26.19 -14.85
C PRO A 49 6.62 25.62 -15.38
N GLN A 50 5.95 26.39 -16.23
CA GLN A 50 4.90 25.89 -17.11
C GLN A 50 5.53 24.91 -18.10
N ASN A 51 5.20 23.62 -17.97
CA ASN A 51 5.54 22.63 -18.98
C ASN A 51 4.28 22.38 -19.83
N PRO A 52 4.30 22.63 -21.16
CA PRO A 52 3.13 22.44 -22.01
C PRO A 52 2.78 20.95 -22.15
N ALA A 53 1.48 20.69 -22.22
CA ALA A 53 0.89 19.37 -22.38
C ALA A 53 1.44 18.60 -23.60
N PRO A 54 1.67 17.29 -23.50
CA PRO A 54 1.88 16.46 -24.68
C PRO A 54 0.55 16.30 -25.43
N GLN A 55 0.48 16.89 -26.63
CA GLN A 55 -0.59 16.64 -27.58
C GLN A 55 -0.47 15.21 -28.10
N ASN A 56 -1.49 14.40 -27.84
CA ASN A 56 -1.61 13.04 -28.34
C ASN A 56 -2.35 13.07 -29.69
N PRO A 57 -1.76 12.68 -30.82
CA PRO A 57 -2.50 12.60 -32.08
C PRO A 57 -3.34 11.32 -32.13
N THR A 58 -4.63 11.51 -32.40
CA THR A 58 -5.63 10.49 -32.74
C THR A 58 -5.17 9.61 -33.90
N PRO A 59 -5.22 8.27 -33.82
CA PRO A 59 -5.05 7.42 -34.99
C PRO A 59 -6.37 7.34 -35.78
N GLN A 60 -6.40 7.99 -36.94
CA GLN A 60 -7.42 7.76 -37.98
C GLN A 60 -6.96 6.61 -38.89
N ASN A 61 -7.84 5.64 -39.09
CA ASN A 61 -7.67 4.47 -39.94
C ASN A 61 -8.22 4.77 -41.35
N PRO A 62 -7.49 4.48 -42.45
CA PRO A 62 -8.12 4.33 -43.75
C PRO A 62 -7.97 2.91 -44.33
N THR A 63 -9.11 2.35 -44.71
CA THR A 63 -9.30 1.14 -45.51
C THR A 63 -8.78 1.34 -46.94
N PRO A 64 -8.18 0.33 -47.60
CA PRO A 64 -8.02 0.33 -49.05
C PRO A 64 -9.05 -0.60 -49.74
N ALA A 65 -9.79 -0.03 -50.70
CA ALA A 65 -10.65 -0.74 -51.64
C ALA A 65 -9.92 -0.95 -52.98
N THR A 66 -10.07 -2.14 -53.55
CA THR A 66 -9.50 -2.61 -54.83
C THR A 66 -10.26 -2.03 -56.04
N PRO A 67 -9.59 -1.65 -57.13
CA PRO A 67 -10.25 -1.43 -58.42
C PRO A 67 -9.93 -2.52 -59.45
N THR A 68 -10.98 -2.97 -60.13
CA THR A 68 -10.99 -3.78 -61.36
C THR A 68 -10.69 -2.91 -62.59
N PRO A 69 -9.94 -3.38 -63.61
CA PRO A 69 -9.91 -2.73 -64.92
C PRO A 69 -10.72 -3.49 -65.98
N THR A 70 -11.53 -2.73 -66.72
CA THR A 70 -12.28 -3.14 -67.92
C THR A 70 -11.48 -2.81 -69.20
N ASN A 71 -11.53 -3.73 -70.15
CA ASN A 71 -10.88 -3.72 -71.47
C ASN A 71 -11.68 -2.89 -72.51
N PRO A 72 -11.04 -2.35 -73.56
CA PRO A 72 -11.73 -2.23 -74.85
C PRO A 72 -10.95 -2.75 -76.08
N ALA A 73 -11.71 -3.46 -76.91
CA ALA A 73 -11.73 -3.50 -78.38
C ALA A 73 -10.57 -4.16 -79.18
N GLN A 74 -11.02 -5.02 -80.10
CA GLN A 74 -10.31 -5.84 -81.08
C GLN A 74 -9.95 -5.07 -82.36
N THR A 75 -9.02 -5.61 -83.17
CA THR A 75 -9.11 -5.73 -84.64
C THR A 75 -8.03 -6.71 -85.18
N PRO A 76 -8.16 -7.26 -86.40
CA PRO A 76 -7.88 -8.68 -86.66
C PRO A 76 -6.60 -9.01 -87.46
N ASN A 77 -6.33 -10.32 -87.44
CA ASN A 77 -5.27 -11.14 -88.03
C ASN A 77 -5.11 -11.07 -89.57
N PRO A 78 -3.94 -11.47 -90.10
CA PRO A 78 -3.90 -12.34 -91.28
C PRO A 78 -2.91 -13.54 -91.17
N GLN A 79 -3.25 -14.66 -91.85
CA GLN A 79 -2.60 -15.97 -91.78
C GLN A 79 -1.43 -16.21 -92.77
N ALA A 80 -0.52 -17.11 -92.33
CA ALA A 80 0.25 -18.17 -93.05
C ALA A 80 1.51 -17.79 -93.87
N PRO A 81 2.46 -18.73 -94.19
CA PRO A 81 2.58 -20.17 -93.85
C PRO A 81 3.97 -20.64 -93.31
N ASN A 82 4.03 -21.91 -92.90
CA ASN A 82 5.18 -22.67 -92.35
C ASN A 82 6.12 -23.25 -93.44
N PRO A 83 7.42 -23.54 -93.14
CA PRO A 83 7.94 -24.89 -93.44
C PRO A 83 8.95 -25.52 -92.43
N GLN A 84 8.78 -26.85 -92.28
CA GLN A 84 9.61 -27.99 -91.77
C GLN A 84 11.15 -27.80 -91.67
N ALA A 85 11.98 -28.46 -90.84
CA ALA A 85 12.08 -29.80 -90.21
C ALA A 85 13.25 -29.76 -89.14
N PRO A 86 13.90 -30.88 -88.72
CA PRO A 86 13.48 -32.09 -87.99
C PRO A 86 14.07 -32.16 -86.55
N ASN A 87 13.56 -33.10 -85.75
CA ASN A 87 13.87 -33.29 -84.32
C ASN A 87 15.12 -34.17 -84.07
N PRO A 88 16.06 -33.77 -83.18
CA PRO A 88 16.96 -34.70 -82.49
C PRO A 88 16.80 -34.65 -80.95
N GLN A 89 16.39 -35.80 -80.43
CA GLN A 89 16.48 -36.36 -79.06
C GLN A 89 17.06 -35.49 -77.92
N THR A 90 16.21 -35.17 -76.94
CA THR A 90 16.57 -34.56 -75.65
C THR A 90 17.18 -35.60 -74.67
N PRO A 91 18.31 -35.31 -73.98
CA PRO A 91 18.82 -36.14 -72.90
C PRO A 91 17.92 -36.10 -71.67
N ALA A 92 17.88 -37.19 -70.91
CA ALA A 92 17.07 -37.37 -69.71
C ALA A 92 17.26 -36.25 -68.67
N ALA A 93 16.15 -35.66 -68.21
CA ALA A 93 16.13 -34.70 -67.12
C ALA A 93 16.35 -35.40 -65.76
N THR A 94 17.26 -34.86 -64.95
CA THR A 94 17.48 -35.21 -63.55
C THR A 94 16.21 -34.90 -62.72
N PRO A 95 15.76 -35.78 -61.81
CA PRO A 95 14.59 -35.50 -60.99
C PRO A 95 14.90 -34.41 -59.97
N ALA A 96 13.96 -33.47 -59.80
CA ALA A 96 13.99 -32.41 -58.80
C ALA A 96 13.99 -32.99 -57.37
N PRO A 97 14.65 -32.33 -56.39
CA PRO A 97 14.68 -32.80 -55.02
C PRO A 97 13.29 -32.74 -54.39
N ALA A 98 12.91 -33.80 -53.68
CA ALA A 98 11.61 -33.94 -53.04
C ALA A 98 11.35 -32.81 -52.04
N GLU A 99 10.17 -32.18 -52.13
CA GLU A 99 9.67 -31.23 -51.14
C GLU A 99 9.53 -31.93 -49.78
N GLU A 100 10.42 -31.59 -48.86
CA GLU A 100 10.37 -32.08 -47.48
C GLU A 100 9.21 -31.39 -46.76
N LYS A 101 8.20 -32.18 -46.34
CA LYS A 101 7.02 -31.68 -45.63
C LYS A 101 7.46 -30.91 -44.38
N PRO A 102 6.90 -29.72 -44.11
CA PRO A 102 7.18 -28.98 -42.88
C PRO A 102 6.93 -29.87 -41.66
N PRO A 103 7.80 -29.82 -40.62
CA PRO A 103 7.65 -30.66 -39.45
C PRO A 103 6.29 -30.42 -38.80
N GLU A 104 5.60 -31.52 -38.52
CA GLU A 104 4.27 -31.52 -37.92
C GLU A 104 4.36 -30.88 -36.52
N ARG A 105 3.55 -29.84 -36.27
CA ARG A 105 3.62 -29.13 -34.98
C ARG A 105 3.21 -30.08 -33.85
N PRO A 106 3.95 -30.12 -32.73
CA PRO A 106 3.56 -30.93 -31.59
C PRO A 106 2.16 -30.51 -31.14
N GLN A 107 1.26 -31.49 -31.05
CA GLN A 107 -0.06 -31.29 -30.49
C GLN A 107 0.10 -31.15 -28.97
N TYR A 108 -0.15 -29.94 -28.46
CA TYR A 108 -0.15 -29.72 -27.02
C TYR A 108 -1.47 -30.22 -26.43
N PRO A 109 -1.43 -30.78 -25.20
CA PRO A 109 -2.66 -31.09 -24.48
C PRO A 109 -3.51 -29.82 -24.33
N PRO A 110 -4.85 -29.95 -24.27
CA PRO A 110 -5.73 -28.82 -24.03
C PRO A 110 -5.32 -28.13 -22.72
N GLN A 111 -5.36 -26.80 -22.70
CA GLN A 111 -5.02 -26.07 -21.48
C GLN A 111 -5.96 -26.46 -20.34
N PRO A 112 -5.45 -26.60 -19.11
CA PRO A 112 -6.29 -26.88 -17.97
C PRO A 112 -7.34 -25.77 -17.78
N PRO A 113 -8.52 -26.10 -17.22
CA PRO A 113 -9.52 -25.10 -16.91
C PRO A 113 -8.96 -24.06 -15.93
N ARG A 114 -9.39 -22.81 -16.12
CA ARG A 114 -8.98 -21.68 -15.30
C ARG A 114 -9.47 -21.84 -13.87
N ASP A 115 -8.60 -21.58 -12.90
CA ASP A 115 -8.86 -21.68 -11.47
C ASP A 115 -8.65 -20.32 -10.81
N PRO A 116 -9.69 -19.67 -10.27
CA PRO A 116 -9.59 -18.35 -9.65
C PRO A 116 -8.56 -18.28 -8.51
N ALA A 117 -8.37 -19.36 -7.75
CA ALA A 117 -7.38 -19.37 -6.68
C ALA A 117 -5.95 -19.34 -7.25
N LYS A 118 -5.70 -20.08 -8.33
CA LYS A 118 -4.41 -20.04 -9.02
C LYS A 118 -4.17 -18.71 -9.71
N ASP A 119 -5.21 -18.09 -10.27
CA ASP A 119 -5.12 -16.75 -10.82
C ASP A 119 -4.70 -15.73 -9.75
N ALA A 120 -5.25 -15.82 -8.54
CA ALA A 120 -4.88 -14.96 -7.42
C ALA A 120 -3.41 -15.18 -7.01
N LEU A 121 -2.95 -16.43 -6.95
CA LEU A 121 -1.54 -16.75 -6.67
C LEU A 121 -0.59 -16.25 -7.77
N ILE A 122 -1.00 -16.36 -9.04
CA ILE A 122 -0.27 -15.78 -10.18
C ILE A 122 -0.23 -14.26 -10.05
N ALA A 123 -1.34 -13.62 -9.74
CA ALA A 123 -1.43 -12.18 -9.54
C ALA A 123 -0.57 -11.71 -8.35
N LEU A 124 -0.52 -12.47 -7.26
CA LEU A 124 0.35 -12.21 -6.12
C LEU A 124 1.83 -12.29 -6.51
N ARG A 125 2.23 -13.40 -7.16
CA ARG A 125 3.61 -13.60 -7.66
C ARG A 125 4.01 -12.50 -8.63
N ASP A 126 3.09 -12.09 -9.51
CA ASP A 126 3.34 -11.05 -10.50
C ASP A 126 3.43 -9.65 -9.85
N GLY A 127 2.94 -9.47 -8.61
CA GLY A 127 2.92 -8.21 -7.87
C GLY A 127 1.67 -7.35 -8.12
N LYS A 128 0.62 -7.94 -8.70
CA LYS A 128 -0.66 -7.27 -8.95
C LYS A 128 -1.53 -7.23 -7.69
N LEU A 129 -1.46 -8.27 -6.87
CA LEU A 129 -2.09 -8.33 -5.55
C LEU A 129 -1.02 -8.22 -4.45
N ALA A 130 -1.42 -7.69 -3.30
CA ALA A 130 -0.63 -7.73 -2.07
C ALA A 130 -1.04 -8.95 -1.23
N LEU A 131 -0.09 -9.54 -0.53
CA LEU A 131 -0.34 -10.53 0.52
C LEU A 131 -0.35 -9.80 1.86
N PHE A 132 -1.48 -9.86 2.54
CA PHE A 132 -1.62 -9.41 3.92
C PHE A 132 -1.38 -10.61 4.84
N VAL A 133 -0.50 -10.46 5.82
CA VAL A 133 -0.16 -11.49 6.79
C VAL A 133 -0.33 -10.92 8.18
N GLU A 134 -1.30 -11.46 8.91
CA GLU A 134 -1.44 -11.17 10.34
C GLU A 134 -0.27 -11.78 11.12
N VAL A 135 0.37 -10.94 11.92
CA VAL A 135 1.49 -11.29 12.78
C VAL A 135 1.34 -10.53 14.09
N ASP A 136 1.84 -11.09 15.18
CA ASP A 136 1.78 -10.40 16.48
C ASP A 136 3.17 -10.23 17.10
N ARG A 137 4.01 -11.26 17.04
CA ARG A 137 5.34 -11.27 17.67
C ARG A 137 6.49 -11.08 16.69
N ALA A 138 7.66 -10.71 17.22
CA ALA A 138 8.87 -10.47 16.43
C ALA A 138 9.33 -11.71 15.63
N GLU A 139 9.16 -12.92 16.16
CA GLU A 139 9.50 -14.16 15.48
C GLU A 139 8.57 -14.44 14.28
N GLU A 140 7.29 -14.09 14.42
CA GLU A 140 6.30 -14.23 13.34
C GLU A 140 6.57 -13.22 12.22
N VAL A 141 6.91 -11.98 12.56
CA VAL A 141 7.37 -10.97 11.60
C VAL A 141 8.59 -11.49 10.83
N THR A 142 9.61 -11.97 11.55
CA THR A 142 10.83 -12.51 10.94
C THR A 142 10.49 -13.65 9.98
N ARG A 143 9.62 -14.57 10.41
CA ARG A 143 9.20 -15.70 9.59
C ARG A 143 8.42 -15.28 8.35
N ALA A 144 7.52 -14.29 8.47
CA ALA A 144 6.76 -13.75 7.34
C ALA A 144 7.68 -13.11 6.30
N LEU A 145 8.66 -12.31 6.74
CA LEU A 145 9.67 -11.70 5.86
C LEU A 145 10.51 -12.76 5.12
N GLU A 146 10.94 -13.81 5.83
CA GLU A 146 11.68 -14.91 5.23
C GLU A 146 10.86 -15.65 4.17
N LEU A 147 9.61 -16.01 4.48
CA LEU A 147 8.71 -16.72 3.57
C LEU A 147 8.41 -15.88 2.33
N ALA A 148 8.14 -14.59 2.50
CA ALA A 148 7.92 -13.68 1.39
C ALA A 148 9.14 -13.64 0.45
N ARG A 149 10.35 -13.57 1.01
CA ARG A 149 11.60 -13.62 0.23
C ARG A 149 11.79 -14.97 -0.47
N GLN A 150 11.56 -16.08 0.24
CA GLN A 150 11.72 -17.45 -0.30
C GLN A 150 10.79 -17.71 -1.49
N HIS A 151 9.57 -17.19 -1.43
CA HIS A 151 8.56 -17.40 -2.47
C HIS A 151 8.46 -16.26 -3.49
N GLY A 152 9.32 -15.24 -3.40
CA GLY A 152 9.33 -14.11 -4.32
C GLY A 152 8.06 -13.26 -4.27
N VAL A 153 7.45 -13.12 -3.09
CA VAL A 153 6.29 -12.24 -2.86
C VAL A 153 6.74 -10.79 -2.99
N LYS A 154 6.23 -10.10 -4.01
CA LYS A 154 6.67 -8.73 -4.34
C LYS A 154 6.00 -7.66 -3.48
N ARG A 155 4.77 -7.92 -3.03
CA ARG A 155 3.96 -6.98 -2.24
C ARG A 155 3.49 -7.69 -0.97
N LEU A 156 4.26 -7.55 0.09
CA LEU A 156 3.91 -8.02 1.43
C LEU A 156 3.38 -6.84 2.25
N VAL A 157 2.36 -7.08 3.06
CA VAL A 157 1.85 -6.17 4.08
C VAL A 157 1.70 -6.97 5.36
N LEU A 158 2.21 -6.45 6.48
CA LEU A 158 2.00 -7.06 7.79
C LEU A 158 0.75 -6.44 8.43
N GLU A 159 -0.05 -7.24 9.12
CA GLU A 159 -1.19 -6.75 9.90
C GLU A 159 -0.92 -6.95 11.40
N LEU A 160 -1.37 -5.97 12.20
CA LEU A 160 -1.22 -5.86 13.64
C LEU A 160 0.22 -5.59 14.08
N ALA A 161 1.04 -6.64 14.18
CA ALA A 161 2.40 -6.62 14.72
C ALA A 161 2.48 -6.02 16.15
N THR A 162 1.41 -6.14 16.93
CA THR A 162 1.20 -5.43 18.21
C THR A 162 2.32 -5.65 19.22
N ARG A 163 2.87 -6.86 19.31
CA ARG A 163 3.96 -7.23 20.23
C ARG A 163 5.32 -7.39 19.54
N ALA A 164 5.48 -6.83 18.34
CA ALA A 164 6.68 -7.00 17.53
C ALA A 164 7.66 -5.81 17.59
N ALA A 165 7.72 -5.10 18.73
CA ALA A 165 8.60 -3.95 18.90
C ALA A 165 10.08 -4.26 18.57
N ASP A 166 10.55 -5.45 18.94
CA ASP A 166 11.92 -5.90 18.66
C ASP A 166 12.20 -6.15 17.17
N ALA A 167 11.15 -6.31 16.35
CA ALA A 167 11.28 -6.51 14.90
C ALA A 167 11.15 -5.22 14.09
N VAL A 168 10.92 -4.05 14.71
CA VAL A 168 10.75 -2.77 14.00
C VAL A 168 11.93 -2.45 13.08
N ALA A 169 13.16 -2.72 13.52
CA ALA A 169 14.34 -2.52 12.69
C ALA A 169 14.33 -3.41 11.45
N ALA A 170 13.98 -4.69 11.59
CA ALA A 170 13.86 -5.63 10.48
C ALA A 170 12.74 -5.25 9.50
N ILE A 171 11.59 -4.78 10.02
CA ILE A 171 10.48 -4.27 9.20
C ILE A 171 10.94 -3.06 8.37
N ALA A 172 11.63 -2.11 9.00
CA ALA A 172 12.13 -0.92 8.34
C ALA A 172 13.20 -1.24 7.28
N GLU A 173 14.14 -2.14 7.58
CA GLU A 173 15.14 -2.61 6.62
C GLU A 173 14.51 -3.35 5.43
N ALA A 174 13.44 -4.11 5.66
CA ALA A 174 12.71 -4.78 4.60
C ALA A 174 11.82 -3.83 3.77
N GLY A 175 11.53 -2.62 4.29
CA GLY A 175 10.64 -1.66 3.65
C GLY A 175 9.19 -2.15 3.53
N VAL A 176 8.76 -3.00 4.47
CA VAL A 176 7.44 -3.63 4.43
C VAL A 176 6.44 -2.77 5.21
N PRO A 177 5.31 -2.38 4.59
CA PRO A 177 4.27 -1.60 5.26
C PRO A 177 3.51 -2.44 6.30
N VAL A 178 2.95 -1.76 7.31
CA VAL A 178 2.20 -2.39 8.40
C VAL A 178 0.81 -1.76 8.55
N VAL A 179 -0.23 -2.58 8.59
CA VAL A 179 -1.57 -2.18 9.04
C VAL A 179 -1.64 -2.35 10.55
N VAL A 180 -1.66 -1.24 11.27
CA VAL A 180 -1.78 -1.25 12.74
C VAL A 180 -3.24 -1.10 13.16
N ALA A 181 -3.62 -1.71 14.27
CA ALA A 181 -4.95 -1.56 14.84
C ALA A 181 -4.85 -1.31 16.35
N GLY A 182 -5.27 -0.13 16.78
CA GLY A 182 -5.25 0.27 18.19
C GLY A 182 -3.85 0.45 18.78
N SER A 183 -3.83 0.96 20.01
CA SER A 183 -2.61 1.13 20.82
C SER A 183 -2.59 0.19 22.04
N GLU A 184 -3.50 -0.80 22.09
CA GLU A 184 -3.69 -1.69 23.23
C GLU A 184 -2.53 -2.68 23.33
N LEU A 185 -1.60 -2.42 24.25
CA LEU A 185 -0.61 -3.41 24.67
C LEU A 185 -1.18 -4.25 25.82
N PRO A 186 -0.88 -5.56 25.88
CA PRO A 186 -1.30 -6.39 27.00
C PRO A 186 -0.67 -5.93 28.32
N PRO A 187 -1.21 -6.38 29.46
CA PRO A 187 -0.67 -6.05 30.78
C PRO A 187 0.84 -6.32 30.89
N ILE A 188 1.53 -5.52 31.70
CA ILE A 188 3.00 -5.59 31.89
C ILE A 188 3.46 -7.02 32.23
N GLN A 189 2.64 -7.74 33.00
CA GLN A 189 2.91 -9.10 33.44
C GLN A 189 3.00 -10.11 32.28
N GLU A 190 2.37 -9.83 31.14
CA GLU A 190 2.34 -10.71 29.97
C GLU A 190 3.45 -10.38 28.95
N LEU A 191 4.04 -9.19 29.05
CA LEU A 191 5.10 -8.72 28.16
C LEU A 191 6.49 -9.17 28.65
N GLY A 192 6.70 -9.26 29.96
CA GLY A 192 8.00 -9.57 30.55
C GLY A 192 8.86 -8.32 30.79
N GLU A 193 9.92 -8.47 31.59
CA GLU A 193 10.80 -7.35 31.95
C GLU A 193 11.67 -6.91 30.76
N GLY A 194 11.88 -5.59 30.63
CA GLY A 194 12.75 -5.02 29.59
C GLY A 194 12.13 -4.89 28.20
N VAL A 195 10.87 -5.27 28.02
CA VAL A 195 10.17 -5.15 26.74
C VAL A 195 9.81 -3.70 26.44
N GLU A 196 10.08 -3.26 25.21
CA GLU A 196 9.66 -1.95 24.70
C GLU A 196 8.13 -1.82 24.82
N ARG A 197 7.69 -0.71 25.42
CA ARG A 197 6.29 -0.49 25.82
C ARG A 197 5.61 0.60 25.00
N ARG A 198 6.32 1.22 24.07
CA ARG A 198 5.71 2.17 23.15
C ARG A 198 4.85 1.40 22.14
N PRO A 199 3.67 1.93 21.77
CA PRO A 199 2.83 1.34 20.74
C PRO A 199 3.58 1.18 19.42
N ILE A 200 3.36 0.05 18.75
CA ILE A 200 4.08 -0.30 17.52
C ILE A 200 3.98 0.79 16.45
N ALA A 201 2.81 1.46 16.34
CA ALA A 201 2.58 2.55 15.41
C ALA A 201 3.58 3.71 15.57
N ALA A 202 3.91 4.10 16.81
CA ALA A 202 4.87 5.15 17.09
C ALA A 202 6.29 4.73 16.71
N LEU A 203 6.68 3.49 17.05
CA LEU A 203 7.99 2.94 16.71
C LEU A 203 8.21 2.86 15.20
N LEU A 204 7.18 2.46 14.46
CA LEU A 204 7.20 2.39 13.00
C LEU A 204 7.28 3.78 12.37
N ALA A 205 6.49 4.74 12.87
CA ALA A 205 6.50 6.12 12.40
C ALA A 205 7.87 6.81 12.61
N GLU A 206 8.53 6.59 13.76
CA GLU A 206 9.89 7.10 14.03
C GLU A 206 10.93 6.60 13.02
N ARG A 207 10.68 5.42 12.44
CA ARG A 207 11.55 4.78 11.43
C ARG A 207 11.10 5.04 9.99
N LEU A 208 10.07 5.88 9.80
CA LEU A 208 9.47 6.18 8.49
C LEU A 208 8.96 4.92 7.76
N VAL A 209 8.54 3.90 8.52
CA VAL A 209 7.87 2.75 7.93
C VAL A 209 6.47 3.18 7.50
N PRO A 210 6.00 2.86 6.27
CA PRO A 210 4.64 3.17 5.87
C PRO A 210 3.64 2.40 6.73
N ILE A 211 2.69 3.13 7.31
CA ILE A 211 1.64 2.56 8.15
C ILE A 211 0.27 2.86 7.57
N ALA A 212 -0.65 1.92 7.71
CA ALA A 212 -2.08 2.17 7.55
C ALA A 212 -2.80 1.84 8.86
N ILE A 213 -3.92 2.53 9.11
CA ILE A 213 -4.70 2.32 10.33
C ILE A 213 -5.94 1.50 10.01
N GLY A 214 -6.00 0.29 10.57
CA GLY A 214 -7.11 -0.65 10.46
C GLY A 214 -7.92 -0.77 11.74
N SER A 215 -9.11 -1.39 11.64
CA SER A 215 -10.00 -1.60 12.78
C SER A 215 -9.86 -2.97 13.44
N ALA A 216 -9.10 -3.90 12.85
CA ALA A 216 -9.00 -5.33 13.20
C ALA A 216 -10.32 -6.13 13.17
N SER A 217 -11.48 -5.47 13.17
CA SER A 217 -12.79 -6.11 13.04
C SER A 217 -13.80 -5.18 12.36
N VAL A 218 -14.87 -5.76 11.82
CA VAL A 218 -15.96 -5.01 11.19
C VAL A 218 -16.71 -4.17 12.22
N GLU A 219 -16.91 -4.70 13.43
CA GLU A 219 -17.63 -4.04 14.52
C GLU A 219 -16.90 -2.77 14.98
N ARG A 220 -15.56 -2.81 14.93
CA ARG A 220 -14.66 -1.72 15.30
C ARG A 220 -14.46 -0.68 14.18
N ALA A 221 -14.95 -0.90 12.96
CA ALA A 221 -14.75 0.02 11.84
C ALA A 221 -15.22 1.45 12.14
N ARG A 222 -16.31 1.60 12.92
CA ARG A 222 -16.82 2.90 13.36
C ARG A 222 -15.87 3.69 14.27
N HIS A 223 -14.87 3.03 14.85
CA HIS A 223 -13.91 3.59 15.79
C HIS A 223 -12.58 3.97 15.13
N LEU A 224 -12.44 3.85 13.80
CA LEU A 224 -11.22 4.23 13.08
C LEU A 224 -10.69 5.64 13.42
N PRO A 225 -11.53 6.70 13.52
CA PRO A 225 -11.04 8.02 13.94
C PRO A 225 -10.44 8.01 15.35
N SER A 226 -11.06 7.29 16.29
CA SER A 226 -10.56 7.15 17.66
C SER A 226 -9.25 6.37 17.71
N ILE A 227 -9.14 5.27 16.94
CA ILE A 227 -7.92 4.48 16.83
C ILE A 227 -6.76 5.33 16.28
N ALA A 228 -7.03 6.18 15.30
CA ALA A 228 -6.01 7.09 14.80
C ALA A 228 -5.65 8.20 15.79
N ALA A 229 -6.62 8.75 16.51
CA ALA A 229 -6.34 9.69 17.60
C ALA A 229 -5.51 9.07 18.73
N GLU A 230 -5.73 7.79 19.05
CA GLU A 230 -4.89 7.03 19.98
C GLU A 230 -3.44 6.91 19.48
N ALA A 231 -3.24 6.62 18.19
CA ALA A 231 -1.92 6.58 17.58
C ALA A 231 -1.20 7.95 17.66
N VAL A 232 -1.95 9.05 17.47
CA VAL A 232 -1.42 10.41 17.68
C VAL A 232 -1.02 10.63 19.14
N GLY A 233 -1.86 10.23 20.08
CA GLY A 233 -1.55 10.26 21.51
C GLY A 233 -0.32 9.42 21.90
N ALA A 234 -0.01 8.39 21.11
CA ALA A 234 1.17 7.55 21.28
C ALA A 234 2.46 8.11 20.65
N GLY A 235 2.38 9.21 19.89
CA GLY A 235 3.55 9.88 19.28
C GLY A 235 3.61 9.85 17.76
N VAL A 236 2.60 9.29 17.07
CA VAL A 236 2.49 9.41 15.61
C VAL A 236 2.10 10.85 15.23
N PRO A 237 2.77 11.53 14.28
CA PRO A 237 2.33 12.85 13.81
C PRO A 237 0.89 12.82 13.28
N GLU A 238 0.11 13.87 13.54
CA GLU A 238 -1.32 13.92 13.18
C GLU A 238 -1.57 13.80 11.67
N ASP A 239 -0.72 14.43 10.86
CA ASP A 239 -0.75 14.36 9.41
C ASP A 239 -0.43 12.95 8.90
N VAL A 240 0.53 12.27 9.52
CA VAL A 240 0.86 10.87 9.25
C VAL A 240 -0.31 9.96 9.62
N ALA A 241 -0.95 10.15 10.76
CA ALA A 241 -2.11 9.35 11.18
C ALA A 241 -3.32 9.56 10.23
N LEU A 242 -3.59 10.79 9.79
CA LEU A 242 -4.65 11.08 8.83
C LEU A 242 -4.37 10.44 7.46
N ARG A 243 -3.11 10.51 7.01
CA ARG A 243 -2.67 9.86 5.76
C ARG A 243 -2.77 8.34 5.85
N ALA A 244 -2.41 7.76 7.00
CA ALA A 244 -2.51 6.33 7.28
C ALA A 244 -3.95 5.80 7.23
N LEU A 245 -4.94 6.63 7.61
CA LEU A 245 -6.37 6.32 7.47
C LEU A 245 -6.91 6.42 6.04
N THR A 246 -6.19 7.11 5.14
CA THR A 246 -6.71 7.53 3.84
C THR A 246 -5.83 7.04 2.70
N LEU A 247 -4.84 7.83 2.30
CA LEU A 247 -4.02 7.57 1.12
C LEU A 247 -3.18 6.31 1.27
N ASP A 248 -2.54 6.09 2.42
CA ASP A 248 -1.66 4.91 2.57
C ASP A 248 -2.48 3.62 2.54
N ALA A 249 -3.65 3.59 3.17
CA ALA A 249 -4.58 2.47 3.06
C ALA A 249 -5.00 2.19 1.60
N ALA A 250 -5.28 3.26 0.83
CA ALA A 250 -5.62 3.13 -0.59
C ALA A 250 -4.42 2.64 -1.44
N GLU A 251 -3.19 3.05 -1.12
CA GLU A 251 -1.96 2.61 -1.79
C GLU A 251 -1.68 1.12 -1.51
N LEU A 252 -1.85 0.67 -0.27
CA LEU A 252 -1.71 -0.74 0.10
C LEU A 252 -2.73 -1.62 -0.62
N LEU A 253 -3.98 -1.15 -0.73
CA LEU A 253 -5.04 -1.87 -1.44
C LEU A 253 -4.93 -1.75 -2.97
N GLY A 254 -4.07 -0.88 -3.50
CA GLY A 254 -3.91 -0.66 -4.94
C GLY A 254 -5.05 0.13 -5.59
N VAL A 255 -5.79 0.91 -4.81
CA VAL A 255 -6.96 1.72 -5.23
C VAL A 255 -6.72 3.23 -5.10
N ALA A 256 -5.49 3.66 -4.79
CA ALA A 256 -5.10 5.07 -4.65
C ALA A 256 -5.33 5.93 -5.91
N ARG A 257 -5.52 5.30 -7.09
CA ARG A 257 -5.93 5.99 -8.31
C ARG A 257 -7.35 6.55 -8.19
N ASP A 258 -8.23 5.86 -7.48
CA ASP A 258 -9.65 6.15 -7.44
C ASP A 258 -10.07 6.83 -6.13
N CYS A 259 -9.38 6.58 -5.01
CA CYS A 259 -9.72 7.16 -3.70
C CYS A 259 -8.48 7.43 -2.81
N GLY A 260 -8.70 7.89 -1.57
CA GLY A 260 -7.67 8.12 -0.56
C GLY A 260 -7.13 9.55 -0.47
N SER A 261 -7.45 10.42 -1.44
CA SER A 261 -7.12 11.84 -1.39
C SER A 261 -8.16 12.69 -2.15
N LEU A 262 -8.20 13.99 -1.85
CA LEU A 262 -9.06 14.96 -2.53
C LEU A 262 -8.34 15.58 -3.72
N GLU A 263 -8.33 14.87 -4.85
CA GLU A 263 -7.66 15.29 -6.08
C GLU A 263 -8.62 15.20 -7.30
N PRO A 264 -8.49 16.07 -8.31
CA PRO A 264 -9.30 15.97 -9.53
C PRO A 264 -9.19 14.59 -10.20
N GLY A 265 -10.33 14.00 -10.55
CA GLY A 265 -10.42 12.69 -11.22
C GLY A 265 -10.62 11.51 -10.28
N LYS A 266 -10.48 11.69 -8.96
CA LYS A 266 -10.84 10.67 -7.94
C LYS A 266 -12.32 10.68 -7.61
N LEU A 267 -12.79 9.61 -6.98
CA LEU A 267 -14.15 9.50 -6.45
C LEU A 267 -14.39 10.60 -5.41
N GLY A 268 -15.58 11.20 -5.47
CA GLY A 268 -16.05 12.18 -4.48
C GLY A 268 -16.47 11.53 -3.16
N ASP A 269 -15.60 10.70 -2.57
CA ASP A 269 -15.77 10.10 -1.25
C ASP A 269 -15.22 11.07 -0.20
N VAL A 270 -16.12 11.74 0.52
CA VAL A 270 -15.77 12.86 1.40
C VAL A 270 -16.55 12.76 2.71
N VAL A 271 -15.85 12.93 3.83
CA VAL A 271 -16.48 13.10 5.15
C VAL A 271 -16.30 14.56 5.57
N LEU A 272 -17.41 15.23 5.87
CA LEU A 272 -17.42 16.56 6.45
C LEU A 272 -17.60 16.44 7.97
N THR A 273 -16.72 17.07 8.73
CA THR A 273 -16.73 17.06 10.19
C THR A 273 -16.86 18.46 10.77
N SER A 274 -17.34 18.58 12.02
CA SER A 274 -17.49 19.85 12.73
C SER A 274 -16.19 20.46 13.24
N ALA A 275 -15.14 19.65 13.36
CA ALA A 275 -13.80 19.98 13.82
C ALA A 275 -12.79 19.08 13.07
N PRO A 276 -11.46 19.19 13.28
CA PRO A 276 -10.50 18.21 12.75
C PRO A 276 -10.96 16.77 13.02
N LEU A 277 -10.74 15.86 12.07
CA LEU A 277 -11.31 14.50 12.13
C LEU A 277 -10.90 13.72 13.39
N LEU A 278 -9.67 13.93 13.85
CA LEU A 278 -9.08 13.22 14.99
C LEU A 278 -9.35 13.92 16.34
N ALA A 279 -10.04 15.06 16.33
CA ALA A 279 -10.41 15.76 17.57
C ALA A 279 -11.56 15.02 18.28
N SER A 280 -11.48 14.90 19.60
CA SER A 280 -12.42 14.13 20.42
C SER A 280 -13.87 14.66 20.39
N GLU A 281 -14.04 15.96 20.17
CA GLU A 281 -15.32 16.65 20.05
C GLU A 281 -15.89 16.61 18.62
N SER A 282 -15.11 16.09 17.66
CA SER A 282 -15.47 16.09 16.25
C SER A 282 -16.69 15.22 15.98
N ARG A 283 -17.61 15.75 15.18
CA ARG A 283 -18.82 15.03 14.76
C ARG A 283 -18.88 15.01 13.25
N VAL A 284 -19.30 13.87 12.69
CA VAL A 284 -19.61 13.75 11.27
C VAL A 284 -20.88 14.55 10.98
N LEU A 285 -20.77 15.54 10.10
CA LEU A 285 -21.88 16.38 9.63
C LEU A 285 -22.49 15.83 8.35
N ARG A 286 -21.64 15.34 7.43
CA ARG A 286 -22.08 14.79 6.15
C ARG A 286 -21.09 13.74 5.65
N VAL A 287 -21.61 12.73 4.95
CA VAL A 287 -20.81 11.77 4.19
C VAL A 287 -21.28 11.76 2.76
N LEU A 288 -20.35 11.94 1.83
CA LEU A 288 -20.53 11.80 0.41
C LEU A 288 -19.84 10.53 -0.05
N SER A 289 -20.50 9.77 -0.93
CA SER A 289 -19.88 8.66 -1.65
C SER A 289 -20.12 8.83 -3.15
N ALA A 290 -19.03 8.78 -3.93
CA ALA A 290 -19.02 9.09 -5.36
C ALA A 290 -19.76 10.41 -5.69
N GLY A 291 -19.58 11.44 -4.85
CA GLY A 291 -20.22 12.75 -5.02
C GLY A 291 -21.68 12.84 -4.58
N ARG A 292 -22.29 11.76 -4.09
CA ARG A 292 -23.68 11.77 -3.57
C ARG A 292 -23.70 11.75 -2.06
N THR A 293 -24.50 12.62 -1.45
CA THR A 293 -24.74 12.58 0.00
C THR A 293 -25.44 11.27 0.38
N ILE A 294 -24.81 10.49 1.26
CA ILE A 294 -25.37 9.25 1.82
C ILE A 294 -25.74 9.38 3.30
N HIS A 295 -25.16 10.38 3.98
CA HIS A 295 -25.47 10.69 5.38
C HIS A 295 -25.42 12.21 5.58
N GLU A 296 -26.35 12.72 6.38
CA GLU A 296 -26.40 14.10 6.83
C GLU A 296 -26.90 14.12 8.28
N ALA A 297 -26.14 14.75 9.16
CA ALA A 297 -26.48 14.90 10.56
C ALA A 297 -27.73 15.79 10.70
N ARG A 298 -28.62 15.42 11.62
CA ARG A 298 -29.83 16.16 11.95
C ARG A 298 -29.60 17.12 13.11
#